data_AF-A0A6G7YKY0-F1
#
_entry.id   AF-A0A6G7YKY0-F1
#
_cell.length_a   1.000
_cell.length_b   1.000
_cell.length_c   1.000
_cell.angle_alpha   90.00
_cell.angle_beta   90.00
_cell.angle_gamma   90.00
#
_symmetry.space_group_name_H-M   'P 1'
#
loop_
_entity.id
_entity.type
_entity.pdbx_description
1 polymer ?
#
loop_
_entity_poly.entity_id
_entity_poly.type
_entity_poly.pdbx_seq_one_letter_code
_entity_poly.pdbx_strand_id
1 'polypeptide(L)'
;MVAGTRDALHLGAQRVPWEEIQSADWDSENDVLKVVLVGTWGEEQESKSLTLAEPRRLLELVRERVTASVVLQRHVPLSGRRGVRVIGRRPPRGTGEVAWFFEYDEGVDPADPVVREAAAGALTAARADVGL
;
A
#
# COMPACT_ATOMS: atom_id res chain seq x y z
N MET A 1 -11.58 -15.38 11.68
CA MET A 1 -11.08 -16.25 10.60
C MET A 1 -10.44 -15.37 9.54
N VAL A 2 -9.27 -15.72 9.03
CA VAL A 2 -8.58 -14.98 7.95
C VAL A 2 -8.68 -15.81 6.68
N ALA A 3 -9.02 -15.16 5.56
CA ALA A 3 -9.07 -15.81 4.26
C ALA A 3 -8.76 -14.80 3.15
N GLY A 4 -8.05 -15.25 2.11
CA GLY A 4 -7.85 -14.47 0.89
C GLY A 4 -8.80 -14.93 -0.21
N THR A 5 -9.32 -13.98 -0.97
CA THR A 5 -10.09 -14.25 -2.20
C THR A 5 -9.40 -13.61 -3.39
N ARG A 6 -10.02 -13.71 -4.57
CA ARG A 6 -9.52 -12.98 -5.74
C ARG A 6 -9.55 -11.46 -5.57
N ASP A 7 -10.51 -10.94 -4.81
CA ASP A 7 -10.80 -9.49 -4.78
C ASP A 7 -10.45 -8.81 -3.46
N ALA A 8 -10.25 -9.56 -2.37
CA ALA A 8 -9.95 -9.00 -1.06
C ALA A 8 -9.29 -10.01 -0.11
N LEU A 9 -8.61 -9.46 0.90
CA LEU A 9 -8.27 -10.13 2.14
C LEU A 9 -9.41 -9.95 3.15
N HIS A 10 -9.84 -11.03 3.78
CA HIS A 10 -10.88 -11.01 4.81
C HIS A 10 -10.25 -11.20 6.18
N LEU A 11 -10.43 -10.21 7.06
CA LEU A 11 -9.92 -10.14 8.42
C LEU A 11 -11.09 -10.24 9.41
N GLY A 12 -11.57 -11.47 9.65
CA GLY A 12 -12.81 -11.67 10.40
C GLY A 12 -14.02 -11.13 9.61
N ALA A 13 -14.69 -10.11 10.14
CA ALA A 13 -15.81 -9.46 9.47
C ALA A 13 -15.38 -8.35 8.48
N GLN A 14 -14.14 -7.88 8.59
CA GLN A 14 -13.63 -6.81 7.74
C GLN A 14 -13.18 -7.37 6.38
N ARG A 15 -13.69 -6.79 5.30
CA ARG A 15 -13.21 -7.04 3.93
C ARG A 15 -12.25 -5.92 3.55
N VAL A 16 -11.01 -6.28 3.22
CA VAL A 16 -9.96 -5.35 2.79
C VAL A 16 -9.63 -5.62 1.32
N PRO A 17 -9.99 -4.73 0.38
CA PRO A 17 -9.57 -4.82 -1.01
C PRO A 17 -8.04 -4.89 -1.14
N TRP A 18 -7.53 -5.59 -2.16
CA TRP A 18 -6.09 -5.77 -2.35
C TRP A 18 -5.35 -4.46 -2.66
N GLU A 19 -6.03 -3.53 -3.30
CA GLU A 19 -5.57 -2.18 -3.61
C GLU A 19 -5.51 -1.25 -2.39
N GLU A 20 -6.14 -1.63 -1.27
CA GLU A 20 -6.09 -0.89 0.00
C GLU A 20 -5.01 -1.44 0.97
N ILE A 21 -4.30 -2.50 0.58
CA ILE A 21 -3.19 -3.03 1.39
C ILE A 21 -1.89 -2.38 0.93
N GLN A 22 -1.28 -1.60 1.82
CA GLN A 22 0.01 -0.97 1.59
C GLN A 22 1.13 -2.02 1.61
N SER A 23 1.28 -2.73 2.73
CA SER A 23 2.26 -3.79 2.91
C SER A 23 1.66 -4.98 3.64
N ALA A 24 2.29 -6.13 3.46
CA ALA A 24 1.96 -7.35 4.18
C ALA A 24 3.26 -8.08 4.51
N ASP A 25 3.66 -7.97 5.77
CA ASP A 25 4.96 -8.41 6.27
C ASP A 25 4.79 -9.66 7.15
N TRP A 26 5.57 -10.69 6.89
CA TRP A 26 5.52 -11.95 7.64
C TRP A 26 6.64 -12.02 8.68
N ASP A 27 6.24 -12.18 9.94
CA ASP A 27 7.10 -12.55 11.05
C ASP A 27 7.01 -14.07 11.27
N SER A 28 8.04 -14.77 10.81
CA SER A 28 8.14 -16.23 10.93
C SER A 28 8.47 -16.71 12.34
N GLU A 29 8.98 -15.85 13.22
CA GLU A 29 9.32 -16.24 14.59
C GLU A 29 8.07 -16.30 15.47
N ASN A 30 7.11 -15.42 15.21
CA ASN A 30 5.86 -15.32 15.98
C ASN A 30 4.62 -15.85 15.24
N ASP A 31 4.80 -16.35 14.01
CA ASP A 31 3.73 -16.75 13.10
C ASP A 31 2.70 -15.62 12.85
N VAL A 32 3.18 -14.38 12.72
CA VAL A 32 2.34 -13.17 12.58
C VAL A 32 2.46 -12.57 11.18
N LEU A 33 1.32 -12.39 10.51
CA LEU A 33 1.19 -11.53 9.35
C LEU A 33 0.77 -10.13 9.80
N LYS A 34 1.62 -9.13 9.57
CA LYS A 34 1.30 -7.72 9.75
C LYS A 34 0.82 -7.13 8.41
N VAL A 35 -0.42 -6.70 8.37
CA VAL A 35 -1.02 -6.01 7.23
C VAL A 35 -1.11 -4.53 7.54
N VAL A 36 -0.51 -3.68 6.72
CA VAL A 36 -0.64 -2.24 6.81
C VAL A 36 -1.59 -1.79 5.71
N LEU A 37 -2.63 -1.03 6.09
CA LEU A 37 -3.57 -0.46 5.13
C LEU A 37 -3.02 0.86 4.61
N VAL A 38 -3.45 1.21 3.41
CA VAL A 38 -3.25 2.56 2.89
C VAL A 38 -3.93 3.56 3.82
N GLY A 39 -3.19 4.61 4.20
CA GLY A 39 -3.69 5.65 5.10
C GLY A 39 -3.84 6.99 4.40
N THR A 40 -4.67 7.86 4.97
CA THR A 40 -4.69 9.28 4.62
C THR A 40 -3.50 9.97 5.26
N TRP A 41 -2.97 10.97 4.56
CA TRP A 41 -1.92 11.82 5.08
C TRP A 41 -2.30 12.46 6.44
N GLY A 42 -1.38 12.39 7.41
CA GLY A 42 -1.55 12.98 8.75
C GLY A 42 -2.34 12.11 9.72
N GLU A 43 -2.86 10.97 9.27
CA GLU A 43 -3.56 10.00 10.11
C GLU A 43 -2.64 8.82 10.46
N GLU A 44 -2.90 8.21 11.60
CA GLU A 44 -2.23 6.96 11.98
C GLU A 44 -2.56 5.89 10.93
N GLN A 45 -1.52 5.26 10.36
CA GLN A 45 -1.71 4.17 9.42
C GLN A 45 -2.32 2.98 10.14
N GLU A 46 -3.52 2.58 9.71
CA GLU A 46 -4.18 1.41 10.25
C GLU A 46 -3.36 0.16 9.93
N SER A 47 -2.99 -0.59 10.97
CA SER A 47 -2.31 -1.87 10.82
C SER A 47 -3.01 -2.98 11.60
N LYS A 48 -2.91 -4.21 11.09
CA LYS A 48 -3.53 -5.41 11.66
C LYS A 48 -2.49 -6.52 11.76
N SER A 49 -2.40 -7.14 12.93
CA SER A 49 -1.55 -8.31 13.15
C SER A 49 -2.40 -9.57 13.29
N LEU A 50 -2.01 -10.63 12.58
CA LEU A 50 -2.79 -11.86 12.47
C LEU A 50 -1.89 -13.07 12.69
N THR A 51 -2.20 -13.86 13.72
CA THR A 51 -1.52 -15.16 13.91
C THR A 51 -2.08 -16.19 12.93
N LEU A 52 -1.21 -16.88 12.20
CA LEU A 52 -1.57 -17.84 11.16
C LEU A 52 -1.07 -19.24 11.49
N ALA A 53 -1.98 -20.22 11.57
CA ALA A 53 -1.61 -21.62 11.82
C ALA A 53 -1.05 -22.34 10.57
N GLU A 54 -1.55 -21.99 9.38
CA GLU A 54 -1.15 -22.59 8.10
C GLU A 54 -0.81 -21.47 7.08
N PRO A 55 0.33 -20.77 7.25
CA PRO A 55 0.55 -19.49 6.59
C PRO A 55 0.82 -19.61 5.09
N ARG A 56 1.43 -20.71 4.63
CA ARG A 56 2.09 -20.81 3.31
C ARG A 56 1.22 -20.34 2.14
N ARG A 57 0.05 -20.95 1.93
CA ARG A 57 -0.85 -20.61 0.80
C ARG A 57 -1.41 -19.20 0.90
N LEU A 58 -1.71 -18.74 2.11
CA LEU A 58 -2.25 -17.40 2.32
C LEU A 58 -1.19 -16.34 2.05
N LEU A 59 0.04 -16.52 2.54
CA LEU A 59 1.15 -15.60 2.29
C LEU A 59 1.50 -15.50 0.80
N GLU A 60 1.50 -16.63 0.08
CA GLU A 60 1.68 -16.67 -1.37
C GLU A 60 0.60 -15.82 -2.07
N LEU A 61 -0.66 -16.06 -1.74
CA LEU A 61 -1.79 -15.30 -2.30
C LEU A 61 -1.71 -13.81 -1.97
N VAL A 62 -1.42 -13.45 -0.72
CA VAL A 62 -1.31 -12.07 -0.27
C VAL A 62 -0.19 -11.36 -1.06
N ARG A 63 1.00 -11.96 -1.14
CA ARG A 63 2.11 -11.39 -1.91
C ARG A 63 1.76 -11.20 -3.37
N GLU A 64 1.17 -12.21 -4.01
CA GLU A 64 0.74 -12.16 -5.41
C GLU A 64 -0.24 -11.01 -5.62
N ARG A 65 -1.29 -10.93 -4.79
CA ARG A 65 -2.40 -9.98 -4.99
C ARG A 65 -2.02 -8.54 -4.64
N VAL A 66 -1.25 -8.33 -3.58
CA VAL A 66 -0.74 -7.00 -3.21
C VAL A 66 0.22 -6.49 -4.27
N THR A 67 1.07 -7.35 -4.83
CA THR A 67 1.97 -6.98 -5.93
C THR A 67 1.19 -6.64 -7.20
N ALA A 68 0.20 -7.48 -7.55
CA ALA A 68 -0.63 -7.29 -8.74
C ALA A 68 -1.54 -6.06 -8.68
N SER A 69 -1.79 -5.49 -7.49
CA SER A 69 -2.58 -4.26 -7.37
C SER A 69 -1.80 -3.01 -7.74
N VAL A 70 -0.46 -3.04 -7.75
CA VAL A 70 0.37 -1.87 -8.07
C VAL A 70 0.46 -1.67 -9.58
N VAL A 71 0.01 -0.51 -10.05
CA VAL A 71 0.10 -0.09 -11.46
C VAL A 71 1.34 0.78 -11.68
N LEU A 72 1.65 1.65 -10.72
CA LEU A 72 2.81 2.53 -10.76
C LEU A 72 3.34 2.73 -9.34
N GLN A 73 4.66 2.78 -9.22
CA GLN A 73 5.33 3.20 -8.01
C GLN A 73 6.53 4.07 -8.38
N ARG A 74 6.56 5.30 -7.88
CA ARG A 74 7.68 6.23 -8.12
C ARG A 74 8.12 6.90 -6.84
N HIS A 75 9.42 6.80 -6.55
CA HIS A 75 10.05 7.58 -5.50
C HIS A 75 10.61 8.88 -6.08
N VAL A 76 10.38 9.98 -5.37
CA VAL A 76 10.91 11.31 -5.66
C VAL A 76 11.76 11.71 -4.47
N PRO A 77 13.10 11.80 -4.65
CA PRO A 77 13.97 12.22 -3.57
C PRO A 77 13.71 13.68 -3.22
N LEU A 78 13.63 13.93 -1.92
CA LEU A 78 13.71 15.24 -1.30
C LEU A 78 15.13 15.40 -0.75
N SER A 79 15.53 16.59 -0.32
CA SER A 79 16.91 16.92 0.06
C SER A 79 17.69 15.75 0.72
N GLY A 80 18.71 15.26 0.01
CA GLY A 80 19.44 14.04 0.38
C GLY A 80 18.90 12.78 -0.31
N ARG A 81 18.77 11.67 0.44
CA ARG A 81 18.27 10.37 -0.05
C ARG A 81 16.84 10.04 0.35
N ARG A 82 16.25 10.82 1.27
CA ARG A 82 14.89 10.62 1.76
C ARG A 82 13.91 11.28 0.82
N GLY A 83 12.70 10.77 0.69
CA GLY A 83 11.73 11.33 -0.22
C GLY A 83 10.31 10.86 0.00
N VAL A 84 9.51 11.09 -1.03
CA VAL A 84 8.12 10.66 -1.10
C VAL A 84 7.97 9.64 -2.21
N ARG A 85 7.18 8.61 -1.98
CA ARG A 85 6.80 7.63 -2.98
C ARG A 85 5.33 7.78 -3.31
N VAL A 86 5.04 7.94 -4.60
CA VAL A 86 3.68 7.94 -5.15
C VAL A 86 3.39 6.55 -5.67
N ILE A 87 2.28 5.97 -5.22
CA ILE A 87 1.87 4.62 -5.59
C ILE A 87 0.47 4.70 -6.17
N GLY A 88 0.31 4.24 -7.41
CA GLY A 88 -0.97 4.03 -8.05
C GLY A 88 -1.35 2.57 -7.94
N ARG A 89 -2.50 2.27 -7.33
CA ARG A 89 -3.04 0.91 -7.23
C ARG A 89 -4.38 0.81 -7.93
N ARG A 90 -4.67 -0.36 -8.49
CA ARG A 90 -5.93 -0.67 -9.14
C ARG A 90 -6.49 -1.98 -8.60
N PRO A 91 -7.81 -2.09 -8.44
CA PRO A 91 -8.44 -3.36 -8.14
C PRO A 91 -8.02 -4.43 -9.18
N PRO A 92 -7.79 -5.69 -8.76
CA PRO A 92 -7.39 -6.76 -9.68
C PRO A 92 -8.47 -7.16 -10.70
N ARG A 93 -9.66 -6.54 -10.66
CA ARG A 93 -10.73 -6.69 -11.65
C ARG A 93 -11.20 -5.33 -12.18
N GLY A 94 -11.50 -5.30 -13.48
CA GLY A 94 -12.26 -4.23 -14.14
C GLY A 94 -11.43 -3.04 -14.60
N THR A 95 -12.13 -2.04 -15.15
CA THR A 95 -11.61 -0.70 -15.47
C THR A 95 -11.69 0.22 -14.23
N GLY A 96 -11.46 -0.34 -13.04
CA GLY A 96 -11.52 0.42 -11.80
C GLY A 96 -10.54 1.60 -11.83
N GLU A 97 -10.93 2.70 -11.20
CA GLU A 97 -10.08 3.88 -11.09
C GLU A 97 -8.78 3.53 -10.36
N VAL A 98 -7.70 4.23 -10.73
CA VAL A 98 -6.43 4.11 -10.01
C VAL A 98 -6.54 4.92 -8.73
N ALA A 99 -6.47 4.24 -7.60
CA ALA A 99 -6.32 4.86 -6.30
C ALA A 99 -4.85 5.29 -6.12
N TRP A 100 -4.65 6.48 -5.57
CA TRP A 100 -3.32 7.09 -5.44
C TRP A 100 -2.96 7.29 -3.98
N PHE A 101 -1.74 6.89 -3.62
CA PHE A 101 -1.25 6.90 -2.25
C PHE A 101 0.15 7.49 -2.17
N PHE A 102 0.49 8.00 -0.99
CA PHE A 102 1.80 8.54 -0.68
C PHE A 102 2.43 7.75 0.48
N GLU A 103 3.69 7.38 0.32
CA GLU A 103 4.55 6.91 1.41
C GLU A 103 5.70 7.90 1.57
N TYR A 104 6.04 8.22 2.82
CA TYR A 104 7.13 9.13 3.14
C TYR A 104 8.22 8.36 3.85
N ASP A 105 9.47 8.57 3.44
CA ASP A 105 10.60 7.98 4.14
C ASP A 105 10.68 8.52 5.57
N GLU A 106 11.26 7.74 6.48
CA GLU A 106 11.40 8.11 7.89
C GLU A 106 12.07 9.49 8.05
N GLY A 107 11.42 10.37 8.85
CA GLY A 107 11.89 11.72 9.11
C GLY A 107 11.63 12.73 7.98
N VAL A 108 10.84 12.37 6.97
CA VAL A 108 10.23 13.33 6.04
C VAL A 108 8.93 13.84 6.69
N ASP A 109 8.85 15.14 6.95
CA ASP A 109 7.64 15.77 7.47
C ASP A 109 6.67 16.07 6.31
N PRO A 110 5.54 15.37 6.22
CA PRO A 110 4.66 15.54 5.09
C PRO A 110 3.77 16.81 5.23
N ALA A 111 3.85 17.54 6.35
CA ALA A 111 3.26 18.87 6.52
C ALA A 111 4.15 20.01 5.98
N ASP A 112 5.43 19.74 5.72
CA ASP A 112 6.34 20.70 5.12
C ASP A 112 5.83 21.11 3.72
N PRO A 113 5.65 22.42 3.45
CA PRO A 113 5.23 22.92 2.14
C PRO A 113 6.06 22.39 0.96
N VAL A 114 7.37 22.23 1.14
CA VAL A 114 8.28 21.73 0.10
C VAL A 114 7.98 20.25 -0.23
N VAL A 115 7.71 19.46 0.80
CA VAL A 115 7.33 18.04 0.65
C VAL A 115 5.99 17.93 -0.05
N ARG A 116 5.01 18.79 0.30
CA ARG A 116 3.68 18.82 -0.32
C ARG A 116 3.73 19.20 -1.80
N GLU A 117 4.54 20.20 -2.15
CA GLU A 117 4.71 20.62 -3.55
C GLU A 117 5.34 19.49 -4.38
N ALA A 118 6.39 18.86 -3.87
CA ALA A 118 7.02 17.73 -4.53
C ALA A 118 6.08 16.52 -4.68
N ALA A 119 5.29 16.20 -3.66
CA ALA A 119 4.28 15.15 -3.71
C ALA A 119 3.20 15.44 -4.76
N ALA A 120 2.69 16.67 -4.84
CA ALA A 120 1.70 17.07 -5.84
C ALA A 120 2.25 17.00 -7.28
N GLY A 121 3.48 17.45 -7.50
CA GLY A 121 4.17 17.32 -8.79
C GLY A 121 4.37 15.84 -9.17
N ALA A 122 4.81 15.03 -8.21
CA ALA A 122 5.00 13.59 -8.39
C ALA A 122 3.69 12.87 -8.72
N LEU A 123 2.57 13.25 -8.11
CA LEU A 123 1.25 12.71 -8.43
C LEU A 123 0.80 13.09 -9.84
N THR A 124 0.98 14.36 -10.21
CA THR A 124 0.60 14.85 -11.55
C THR A 124 1.34 14.09 -12.65
N ALA A 125 2.66 13.95 -12.51
CA ALA A 125 3.45 13.17 -13.46
C ALA A 125 3.03 11.68 -13.47
N ALA A 126 2.53 11.15 -12.35
CA ALA A 126 2.25 9.71 -12.22
C ALA A 126 0.96 9.35 -12.95
N ARG A 127 -0.03 10.25 -12.84
CA ARG A 127 -1.28 10.17 -13.60
C ARG A 127 -1.02 10.21 -15.10
N ALA A 128 -0.18 11.14 -15.55
CA ALA A 128 0.22 11.24 -16.95
C ALA A 128 0.85 9.93 -17.48
N ASP A 129 1.72 9.28 -16.69
CA ASP A 129 2.37 8.02 -17.09
C ASP A 129 1.38 6.84 -17.27
N VAL A 130 0.28 6.83 -16.51
CA VAL A 130 -0.77 5.79 -16.62
C VAL A 130 -1.93 6.20 -17.52
N GLY A 131 -1.82 7.34 -18.21
CA GLY A 131 -2.83 7.87 -19.12
C GLY A 131 -4.07 8.48 -18.45
N LEU A 132 -3.91 9.01 -17.23
CA LEU A 132 -4.94 9.70 -16.44
C LEU A 132 -4.68 11.20 -16.31
#